data_AF-A0A812K045-F1
#
_entry.id   AF-A0A812K045-F1
#
_cell.length_a   1.000
_cell.length_b   1.000
_cell.length_c   1.000
_cell.angle_alpha   90.00
_cell.angle_beta   90.00
_cell.angle_gamma   90.00
#
_symmetry.space_group_name_H-M   'P 1'
#
loop_
_entity.id
_entity.type
_entity.pdbx_description
1 polymer ?
#
loop_
_entity_poly.entity_id
_entity_poly.type
_entity_poly.pdbx_seq_one_letter_code
_entity_poly.pdbx_strand_id
1 'polypeptide(L)'
;IARINRQDEVSVALASMDVEQLQYRASEASQTLALCAEHEGAAAQRPTEASIPCLCGLAVECINVVERAELSTGLARLVTAGCEVLSALLLPWAEASGEAWSFDWVQETLEDLSDQIDFLALEVYCGLGRLETKVHEWDALPVVLDPEEEDGLGVFWGSIEHRQALQELSSWLLCVLFRALGYTSVSGPALMEFTNHDTLCLCSLLRGLFAGRLGDGSLPHDLGELQAAALSALCGLAAPELAFYCSDGGEGDIHEQNRALNFYMEVLASAMVETGVLEASLAAALALCGRSPQEGGAIGAKFLQFLATLLVQVATQDPPAVPDEASAPLQRLRTRVYRAADKLGSLLEVVALYATDMAMQRDLAASCACLAAAMVQESGQPEGCSEDHFTLGRLGEAELPLPCCQRLRRGKPGSDRGIRETCHPGGARQPRLQRRGPELRDSDAHRADRPDVPRGCCSRTTAPIASGSTSTGVDSIGRFSAGTLR
;
A
#
# COMPACT_ATOMS: atom_id res chain seq x y z
N ILE A 1 -22.66 -12.24 12.45
CA ILE A 1 -23.83 -12.98 13.02
C ILE A 1 -25.09 -12.11 13.11
N ALA A 2 -25.18 -11.09 13.98
CA ALA A 2 -26.40 -10.28 14.09
C ALA A 2 -26.75 -9.47 12.82
N ARG A 3 -25.75 -9.07 12.01
CA ARG A 3 -25.96 -8.47 10.68
C ARG A 3 -26.57 -9.47 9.69
N ILE A 4 -26.07 -10.71 9.68
CA ILE A 4 -26.56 -11.83 8.84
C ILE A 4 -28.04 -12.10 9.14
N ASN A 5 -28.43 -12.12 10.42
CA ASN A 5 -29.83 -12.33 10.84
C ASN A 5 -30.77 -11.15 10.56
N ARG A 6 -30.26 -9.98 10.15
CA ARG A 6 -31.05 -8.76 9.91
C ARG A 6 -31.27 -8.44 8.42
N GLN A 7 -30.78 -9.27 7.49
CA GLN A 7 -30.72 -8.89 6.07
C GLN A 7 -31.85 -9.52 5.24
N ASP A 8 -32.94 -8.78 5.07
CA ASP A 8 -33.91 -8.99 3.98
C ASP A 8 -33.32 -8.60 2.59
N GLU A 9 -32.17 -7.91 2.54
CA GLU A 9 -31.51 -7.49 1.29
C GLU A 9 -30.52 -8.53 0.72
N VAL A 10 -29.89 -9.35 1.58
CA VAL A 10 -28.93 -10.39 1.15
C VAL A 10 -29.64 -11.62 0.60
N SER A 11 -30.83 -11.92 1.11
CA SER A 11 -31.68 -13.02 0.63
C SER A 11 -32.17 -12.82 -0.82
N VAL A 12 -32.18 -11.59 -1.32
CA VAL A 12 -32.53 -11.29 -2.73
C VAL A 12 -31.38 -11.62 -3.68
N ALA A 13 -30.13 -11.52 -3.21
CA ALA A 13 -28.93 -11.74 -4.01
C ALA A 13 -28.37 -13.17 -3.94
N LEU A 14 -28.72 -13.93 -2.90
CA LEU A 14 -28.19 -15.28 -2.66
C LEU A 14 -29.17 -16.40 -3.00
N ALA A 15 -28.61 -17.54 -3.41
CA ALA A 15 -29.39 -18.75 -3.47
C ALA A 15 -29.84 -19.16 -2.05
N SER A 16 -31.04 -19.72 -1.93
CA SER A 16 -31.61 -20.13 -0.64
C SER A 16 -30.70 -21.09 0.14
N MET A 17 -29.96 -21.95 -0.58
CA MET A 17 -29.00 -22.89 -0.01
C MET A 17 -27.87 -22.18 0.74
N ASP A 18 -27.36 -21.07 0.21
CA ASP A 18 -26.25 -20.32 0.81
C ASP A 18 -26.71 -19.61 2.09
N VAL A 19 -27.94 -19.08 2.07
CA VAL A 19 -28.56 -18.46 3.25
C VAL A 19 -28.78 -19.48 4.37
N GLU A 20 -29.28 -20.68 4.05
CA GLU A 20 -29.46 -21.76 5.02
C GLU A 20 -28.12 -22.23 5.62
N GLN A 21 -27.07 -22.37 4.79
CA GLN A 21 -25.72 -22.72 5.25
C GLN A 21 -25.14 -21.65 6.19
N LEU A 22 -25.23 -20.37 5.82
CA LEU A 22 -24.80 -19.26 6.67
C LEU A 22 -25.56 -19.21 8.00
N GLN A 23 -26.87 -19.41 7.97
CA GLN A 23 -27.71 -19.44 9.19
C GLN A 23 -27.35 -20.63 10.09
N TYR A 24 -27.11 -21.80 9.50
CA TYR A 24 -26.66 -22.99 10.23
C TYR A 24 -25.32 -22.72 10.93
N ARG A 25 -24.32 -22.22 10.19
CA ARG A 25 -22.99 -21.89 10.75
C ARG A 25 -23.05 -20.79 11.80
N ALA A 26 -23.90 -19.79 11.60
CA ALA A 26 -24.11 -18.72 12.57
C ALA A 26 -24.75 -19.25 13.87
N SER A 27 -25.68 -20.20 13.76
CA SER A 27 -26.30 -20.89 14.90
C SER A 27 -25.28 -21.76 15.63
N GLU A 28 -24.48 -22.54 14.90
CA GLU A 28 -23.39 -23.36 15.44
C GLU A 28 -22.38 -22.50 16.21
N ALA A 29 -21.85 -21.44 15.59
CA ALA A 29 -20.93 -20.51 16.25
C ALA A 29 -21.53 -19.84 17.50
N SER A 30 -22.80 -19.45 17.45
CA SER A 30 -23.50 -18.84 18.59
C SER A 30 -23.69 -19.82 19.75
N GLN A 31 -24.03 -21.08 19.46
CA GLN A 31 -24.17 -22.14 20.47
C GLN A 31 -22.82 -22.44 21.13
N THR A 32 -21.76 -22.58 20.33
CA THR A 32 -20.41 -22.82 20.84
C THR A 32 -19.94 -21.66 21.73
N LEU A 33 -20.16 -20.40 21.32
CA LEU A 33 -19.86 -19.24 22.14
C LEU A 33 -20.66 -19.20 23.46
N ALA A 34 -21.94 -19.56 23.42
CA ALA A 34 -22.78 -19.62 24.62
C ALA A 34 -22.28 -20.68 25.61
N LEU A 35 -21.92 -21.87 25.12
CA LEU A 35 -21.33 -22.94 25.94
C LEU A 35 -19.99 -22.53 26.54
N CYS A 36 -19.18 -21.77 25.79
CA CYS A 36 -17.90 -21.26 26.28
C CYS A 36 -18.09 -20.20 27.39
N ALA A 37 -19.08 -19.32 27.25
CA ALA A 37 -19.40 -18.28 28.24
C ALA A 37 -19.92 -18.87 29.56
N GLU A 38 -20.69 -19.97 29.51
CA GLU A 38 -21.17 -20.66 30.71
C GLU A 38 -20.05 -21.38 31.51
N HIS A 39 -18.85 -21.50 30.93
CA HIS A 39 -17.70 -22.21 31.52
C HIS A 39 -16.56 -21.28 31.95
N GLU A 40 -16.81 -19.98 32.11
CA GLU A 40 -15.85 -18.96 32.60
C GLU A 40 -15.45 -19.09 34.09
N GLY A 41 -15.21 -20.32 34.58
CA GLY A 41 -14.58 -20.58 35.87
C GLY A 41 -13.06 -20.76 35.74
N ALA A 42 -12.27 -19.83 36.28
CA ALA A 42 -10.82 -19.84 36.60
C ALA A 42 -9.78 -20.38 35.58
N ALA A 43 -10.16 -21.01 34.47
CA ALA A 43 -9.32 -21.50 33.39
C ALA A 43 -9.73 -20.88 32.04
N ALA A 44 -9.98 -19.57 32.06
CA ALA A 44 -10.64 -18.79 31.01
C ALA A 44 -9.92 -18.71 29.64
N GLN A 45 -8.78 -19.36 29.44
CA GLN A 45 -8.07 -19.39 28.15
C GLN A 45 -8.55 -20.52 27.22
N ARG A 46 -9.00 -21.65 27.76
CA ARG A 46 -9.47 -22.81 26.97
C ARG A 46 -10.83 -22.67 26.26
N PRO A 47 -11.82 -21.90 26.77
CA PRO A 47 -13.11 -21.77 26.09
C PRO A 47 -12.99 -21.06 24.73
N THR A 48 -12.10 -20.07 24.63
CA THR A 48 -11.82 -19.36 23.39
C THR A 48 -11.30 -20.29 22.29
N GLU A 49 -10.33 -21.17 22.61
CA GLU A 49 -9.74 -22.12 21.66
C GLU A 49 -10.77 -23.07 21.03
N ALA A 50 -11.77 -23.52 21.81
CA ALA A 50 -12.81 -24.42 21.31
C ALA A 50 -13.79 -23.75 20.33
N SER A 51 -13.95 -22.43 20.41
CA SER A 51 -14.87 -21.67 19.53
C SER A 51 -14.23 -21.19 18.21
N ILE A 52 -12.90 -21.17 18.13
CA ILE A 52 -12.14 -20.72 16.96
C ILE A 52 -12.56 -21.46 15.69
N PRO A 53 -12.62 -22.81 15.64
CA PRO A 53 -12.96 -23.52 14.40
C PRO A 53 -14.37 -23.18 13.87
N CYS A 54 -15.34 -22.99 14.77
CA CYS A 54 -16.71 -22.62 14.39
C CYS A 54 -16.78 -21.19 13.81
N LEU A 55 -16.01 -20.26 14.39
CA LEU A 55 -15.95 -18.88 13.92
C LEU A 55 -15.20 -18.77 12.59
N CYS A 56 -14.11 -19.52 12.42
CA CYS A 56 -13.39 -19.61 11.15
C CYS A 56 -14.28 -20.21 10.07
N GLY A 57 -14.95 -21.34 10.35
CA GLY A 57 -15.89 -21.95 9.42
C GLY A 57 -17.00 -20.99 8.99
N LEU A 58 -17.61 -20.24 9.92
CA LEU A 58 -18.59 -19.22 9.56
C LEU A 58 -17.98 -18.11 8.69
N ALA A 59 -16.77 -17.66 9.00
CA ALA A 59 -16.13 -16.59 8.27
C ALA A 59 -15.75 -17.00 6.85
N VAL A 60 -15.20 -18.21 6.67
CA VAL A 60 -14.92 -18.81 5.36
C VAL A 60 -16.20 -18.93 4.53
N GLU A 61 -17.30 -19.39 5.14
CA GLU A 61 -18.58 -19.48 4.45
C GLU A 61 -19.12 -18.11 4.03
N CYS A 62 -18.89 -17.04 4.82
CA CYS A 62 -19.22 -15.67 4.38
C CYS A 62 -18.43 -15.24 3.15
N ILE A 63 -17.22 -15.77 2.95
CA ILE A 63 -16.33 -15.43 1.84
C ILE A 63 -16.67 -16.27 0.61
N ASN A 64 -16.89 -17.58 0.78
CA ASN A 64 -17.20 -18.53 -0.30
C ASN A 64 -18.54 -18.27 -1.00
N VAL A 65 -19.44 -17.53 -0.35
CA VAL A 65 -20.69 -17.06 -0.94
C VAL A 65 -20.48 -16.27 -2.24
N VAL A 66 -19.30 -15.69 -2.42
CA VAL A 66 -18.97 -14.83 -3.55
C VAL A 66 -18.80 -15.60 -4.86
N GLU A 67 -18.40 -16.88 -4.85
CA GLU A 67 -18.30 -17.69 -6.08
C GLU A 67 -19.64 -17.81 -6.83
N ARG A 68 -20.75 -17.65 -6.11
CA ARG A 68 -22.09 -18.01 -6.57
C ARG A 68 -22.94 -16.81 -6.96
N ALA A 69 -22.48 -15.59 -6.69
CA ALA A 69 -23.25 -14.37 -6.90
C ALA A 69 -22.35 -13.17 -7.26
N GLU A 70 -22.88 -12.26 -8.10
CA GLU A 70 -22.21 -10.99 -8.35
C GLU A 70 -22.06 -10.21 -7.03
N LEU A 71 -20.91 -9.56 -6.81
CA LEU A 71 -20.57 -8.93 -5.54
C LEU A 71 -21.39 -7.67 -5.29
N SER A 72 -22.62 -7.81 -4.80
CA SER A 72 -23.44 -6.67 -4.39
C SER A 72 -22.87 -5.97 -3.14
N THR A 73 -23.31 -4.76 -2.80
CA THR A 73 -22.94 -4.04 -1.56
C THR A 73 -23.28 -4.85 -0.32
N GLY A 74 -24.41 -5.56 -0.33
CA GLY A 74 -24.81 -6.46 0.76
C GLY A 74 -23.83 -7.61 0.93
N LEU A 75 -23.38 -8.20 -0.19
CA LEU A 75 -22.40 -9.29 -0.20
C LEU A 75 -21.00 -8.81 0.16
N ALA A 76 -20.54 -7.70 -0.40
CA ALA A 76 -19.28 -7.08 0.01
C ALA A 76 -19.23 -6.85 1.53
N ARG A 77 -20.31 -6.33 2.12
CA ARG A 77 -20.42 -6.16 3.59
C ARG A 77 -20.45 -7.48 4.36
N LEU A 78 -21.04 -8.54 3.80
CA LEU A 78 -21.05 -9.88 4.41
C LEU A 78 -19.63 -10.47 4.43
N VAL A 79 -18.93 -10.42 3.30
CA VAL A 79 -17.55 -10.88 3.16
C VAL A 79 -16.62 -10.08 4.08
N THR A 80 -16.79 -8.76 4.11
CA THR A 80 -16.10 -7.88 5.07
C THR A 80 -16.31 -8.33 6.50
N ALA A 81 -17.54 -8.67 6.90
CA ALA A 81 -17.81 -9.16 8.26
C ALA A 81 -17.15 -10.53 8.53
N GLY A 82 -17.02 -11.41 7.53
CA GLY A 82 -16.22 -12.62 7.63
C GLY A 82 -14.75 -12.31 7.88
N CYS A 83 -14.17 -11.41 7.08
CA CYS A 83 -12.78 -10.97 7.22
C CYS A 83 -12.51 -10.27 8.57
N GLU A 84 -13.45 -9.45 9.06
CA GLU A 84 -13.40 -8.85 10.40
C GLU A 84 -13.22 -9.94 11.47
N VAL A 85 -14.03 -11.00 11.42
CA VAL A 85 -13.95 -12.12 12.37
C VAL A 85 -12.59 -12.82 12.27
N LEU A 86 -12.15 -13.20 11.05
CA LEU A 86 -10.84 -13.85 10.87
C LEU A 86 -9.70 -12.98 11.41
N SER A 87 -9.70 -11.70 11.06
CA SER A 87 -8.65 -10.77 11.51
C SER A 87 -8.61 -10.63 13.03
N ALA A 88 -9.76 -10.69 13.72
CA ALA A 88 -9.84 -10.60 15.17
C ALA A 88 -9.29 -11.85 15.85
N LEU A 89 -9.48 -13.02 15.22
CA LEU A 89 -8.89 -14.28 15.67
C LEU A 89 -7.37 -14.32 15.48
N LEU A 90 -6.85 -13.56 14.52
CA LEU A 90 -5.41 -13.45 14.24
C LEU A 90 -4.67 -12.39 15.08
N LEU A 91 -5.38 -11.39 15.64
CA LEU A 91 -4.80 -10.29 16.42
C LEU A 91 -3.91 -10.74 17.61
N PRO A 92 -4.25 -11.79 18.38
CA PRO A 92 -3.42 -12.25 19.51
C PRO A 92 -2.10 -12.94 19.11
N TRP A 93 -1.88 -13.24 17.83
CA TRP A 93 -0.81 -14.11 17.36
C TRP A 93 0.53 -13.38 17.14
N ALA A 94 0.50 -12.14 16.67
CA ALA A 94 1.72 -11.38 16.31
C ALA A 94 2.51 -10.84 17.52
N GLU A 95 1.84 -10.58 18.65
CA GLU A 95 2.48 -9.95 19.82
C GLU A 95 2.97 -10.96 20.88
N ALA A 96 2.42 -12.18 20.91
CA ALA A 96 2.48 -13.04 22.10
C ALA A 96 3.55 -14.15 22.07
N SER A 97 3.96 -14.64 20.91
CA SER A 97 4.88 -15.78 20.84
C SER A 97 5.87 -15.63 19.70
N GLY A 98 7.15 -15.39 20.02
CA GLY A 98 8.27 -15.62 19.09
C GLY A 98 8.44 -17.10 18.68
N GLU A 99 7.46 -17.95 18.97
CA GLU A 99 7.34 -19.32 18.50
C GLU A 99 6.21 -19.37 17.47
N ALA A 100 6.51 -19.86 16.28
CA ALA A 100 5.54 -20.08 15.21
C ALA A 100 4.59 -21.21 15.62
N TRP A 101 3.46 -20.86 16.24
CA TRP A 101 2.36 -21.80 16.41
C TRP A 101 1.67 -21.90 15.04
N SER A 102 2.01 -22.94 14.27
CA SER A 102 1.32 -23.28 13.03
C SER A 102 0.01 -23.98 13.39
N PHE A 103 -1.08 -23.22 13.40
CA PHE A 103 -2.38 -23.83 13.43
C PHE A 103 -2.73 -24.25 11.99
N ASP A 104 -2.90 -25.55 11.75
CA ASP A 104 -3.22 -26.10 10.43
C ASP A 104 -4.43 -25.39 9.79
N TRP A 105 -5.41 -24.98 10.59
CA TRP A 105 -6.60 -24.26 10.12
C TRP A 105 -6.31 -22.87 9.54
N VAL A 106 -5.27 -22.15 10.01
CA VAL A 106 -4.93 -20.82 9.48
C VAL A 106 -4.43 -20.96 8.05
N GLN A 107 -3.60 -21.97 7.80
CA GLN A 107 -3.07 -22.24 6.46
C GLN A 107 -4.19 -22.65 5.51
N GLU A 108 -5.03 -23.62 5.92
CA GLU A 108 -6.20 -24.03 5.12
C GLU A 108 -7.14 -22.85 4.83
N THR A 109 -7.39 -21.99 5.83
CA THR A 109 -8.25 -20.81 5.66
C THR A 109 -7.63 -19.77 4.71
N LEU A 110 -6.31 -19.57 4.74
CA LEU A 110 -5.63 -18.64 3.84
C LEU A 110 -5.56 -19.18 2.41
N GLU A 111 -5.42 -20.50 2.25
CA GLU A 111 -5.48 -21.18 0.95
C GLU A 111 -6.88 -21.05 0.35
N ASP A 112 -7.93 -21.40 1.11
CA ASP A 112 -9.32 -21.18 0.72
C ASP A 112 -9.57 -19.70 0.35
N LEU A 113 -9.05 -18.76 1.14
CA LEU A 113 -9.18 -17.33 0.86
C LEU A 113 -8.46 -16.92 -0.42
N SER A 114 -7.25 -17.44 -0.67
CA SER A 114 -6.46 -17.16 -1.87
C SER A 114 -7.19 -17.61 -3.13
N ASP A 115 -7.85 -18.77 -3.10
CA ASP A 115 -8.69 -19.25 -4.21
C ASP A 115 -9.85 -18.29 -4.51
N GLN A 116 -10.44 -17.68 -3.48
CA GLN A 116 -11.54 -16.72 -3.62
C GLN A 116 -11.08 -15.32 -4.07
N ILE A 117 -9.81 -14.99 -3.88
CA ILE A 117 -9.30 -13.64 -4.09
C ILE A 117 -9.29 -13.23 -5.55
N ASP A 118 -9.02 -14.14 -6.47
CA ASP A 118 -9.00 -13.81 -7.90
C ASP A 118 -10.36 -13.28 -8.36
N PHE A 119 -11.45 -13.92 -7.91
CA PHE A 119 -12.80 -13.46 -8.19
C PHE A 119 -13.09 -12.13 -7.47
N LEU A 120 -12.80 -12.06 -6.17
CA LEU A 120 -13.05 -10.85 -5.37
C LEU A 120 -12.29 -9.64 -5.90
N ALA A 121 -11.05 -9.82 -6.33
CA ALA A 121 -10.21 -8.75 -6.82
C ALA A 121 -10.66 -8.25 -8.20
N LEU A 122 -11.17 -9.14 -9.06
CA LEU A 122 -11.80 -8.74 -10.31
C LEU A 122 -13.04 -7.87 -10.07
N GLU A 123 -13.87 -8.24 -9.09
CA GLU A 123 -15.05 -7.48 -8.68
C GLU A 123 -14.66 -6.13 -8.07
N VAL A 124 -13.66 -6.12 -7.17
CA VAL A 124 -13.09 -4.90 -6.59
C VAL A 124 -12.52 -4.00 -7.68
N TYR A 125 -11.77 -4.55 -8.64
CA TYR A 125 -11.21 -3.81 -9.77
C TYR A 125 -12.31 -3.20 -10.63
N CYS A 126 -13.29 -4.01 -11.06
CA CYS A 126 -14.40 -3.56 -11.90
C CYS A 126 -15.23 -2.49 -11.20
N GLY A 127 -15.55 -2.68 -9.92
CA GLY A 127 -16.31 -1.73 -9.11
C GLY A 127 -15.54 -0.43 -8.87
N LEU A 128 -14.28 -0.50 -8.44
CA LEU A 128 -13.46 0.68 -8.16
C LEU A 128 -13.05 1.44 -9.44
N GLY A 129 -12.81 0.73 -10.54
CA GLY A 129 -12.35 1.30 -11.83
C GLY A 129 -13.47 2.00 -12.60
N ARG A 130 -14.65 1.38 -12.74
CA ARG A 130 -15.81 1.98 -13.45
C ARG A 130 -16.29 3.28 -12.81
N LEU A 131 -16.11 3.39 -11.50
CA LEU A 131 -16.46 4.58 -10.74
C LEU A 131 -15.47 5.73 -10.93
N GLU A 132 -14.20 5.46 -11.21
CA GLU A 132 -13.22 6.53 -11.38
C GLU A 132 -13.43 7.31 -12.68
N THR A 133 -13.81 6.61 -13.75
CA THR A 133 -14.23 7.25 -15.01
C THR A 133 -15.43 8.16 -14.78
N LYS A 134 -16.43 7.69 -14.01
CA LYS A 134 -17.63 8.47 -13.70
C LYS A 134 -17.36 9.63 -12.74
N VAL A 135 -16.56 9.45 -11.69
CA VAL A 135 -16.26 10.52 -10.73
C VAL A 135 -15.48 11.65 -11.39
N HIS A 136 -14.50 11.34 -12.26
CA HIS A 136 -13.77 12.36 -13.00
C HIS A 136 -14.63 13.12 -14.02
N GLU A 137 -15.65 12.48 -14.60
CA GLU A 137 -16.62 13.15 -15.44
C GLU A 137 -17.57 14.07 -14.62
N TRP A 138 -17.75 13.80 -13.31
CA TRP A 138 -18.81 14.38 -12.47
C TRP A 138 -18.28 15.25 -11.32
N ASP A 139 -17.01 15.67 -11.35
CA ASP A 139 -16.35 16.60 -10.39
C ASP A 139 -17.06 17.97 -10.23
N ALA A 140 -18.25 18.17 -10.82
CA ALA A 140 -19.07 19.37 -10.71
C ALA A 140 -20.21 19.29 -9.66
N LEU A 141 -20.72 18.12 -9.24
CA LEU A 141 -21.87 18.04 -8.33
C LEU A 141 -21.87 16.77 -7.46
N PRO A 142 -22.38 16.81 -6.20
CA PRO A 142 -22.68 15.60 -5.46
C PRO A 142 -23.74 14.81 -6.23
N VAL A 143 -23.37 13.59 -6.64
CA VAL A 143 -24.23 12.70 -7.41
C VAL A 143 -25.38 12.24 -6.52
N VAL A 144 -26.50 12.97 -6.57
CA VAL A 144 -27.79 12.46 -6.14
C VAL A 144 -28.30 11.65 -7.32
N LEU A 145 -28.16 10.32 -7.25
CA LEU A 145 -28.76 9.44 -8.24
C LEU A 145 -30.28 9.58 -8.14
N ASP A 146 -30.93 9.94 -9.26
CA ASP A 146 -32.38 10.05 -9.32
C ASP A 146 -32.98 8.64 -9.10
N PRO A 147 -33.80 8.43 -8.05
CA PRO A 147 -34.35 7.11 -7.72
C PRO A 147 -35.41 6.64 -8.73
N GLU A 148 -35.84 7.47 -9.68
CA GLU A 148 -36.92 7.11 -10.62
C GLU A 148 -36.43 6.43 -11.92
N GLU A 149 -35.12 6.36 -12.19
CA GLU A 149 -34.54 5.55 -13.29
C GLU A 149 -34.11 4.14 -12.81
N GLU A 150 -34.93 3.53 -11.95
CA GLU A 150 -34.63 2.34 -11.12
C GLU A 150 -34.66 0.98 -11.84
N ASP A 151 -34.98 0.93 -13.14
CA ASP A 151 -35.13 -0.34 -13.85
C ASP A 151 -33.79 -0.83 -14.46
N GLY A 152 -33.02 -1.54 -13.63
CA GLY A 152 -32.26 -2.70 -14.11
C GLY A 152 -30.76 -2.65 -13.81
N LEU A 153 -30.34 -3.21 -12.67
CA LEU A 153 -29.01 -3.76 -12.33
C LEU A 153 -27.74 -2.88 -12.51
N GLY A 154 -27.72 -1.89 -13.40
CA GLY A 154 -26.55 -1.09 -13.76
C GLY A 154 -26.29 0.13 -12.87
N VAL A 155 -27.28 0.59 -12.10
CA VAL A 155 -27.16 1.75 -11.19
C VAL A 155 -26.43 1.37 -9.89
N PHE A 156 -26.56 0.11 -9.45
CA PHE A 156 -26.07 -0.37 -8.17
C PHE A 156 -24.53 -0.34 -8.05
N TRP A 157 -23.84 -0.75 -9.11
CA TRP A 157 -22.37 -0.77 -9.24
C TRP A 157 -21.73 0.62 -9.28
N GLY A 158 -22.54 1.68 -9.30
CA GLY A 158 -22.11 3.08 -9.34
C GLY A 158 -22.32 3.86 -8.04
N SER A 159 -22.86 3.24 -6.99
CA SER A 159 -23.14 3.96 -5.74
C SER A 159 -21.88 4.22 -4.91
N ILE A 160 -21.87 5.35 -4.19
CA ILE A 160 -20.82 5.68 -3.21
C ILE A 160 -20.74 4.59 -2.13
N GLU A 161 -21.88 4.03 -1.74
CA GLU A 161 -21.96 2.98 -0.73
C GLU A 161 -21.30 1.67 -1.19
N HIS A 162 -21.53 1.28 -2.45
CA HIS A 162 -20.87 0.11 -3.03
C HIS A 162 -19.35 0.29 -3.06
N ARG A 163 -18.88 1.48 -3.46
CA ARG A 163 -17.46 1.84 -3.42
C ARG A 163 -16.86 1.68 -2.03
N GLN A 164 -17.52 2.25 -1.02
CA GLN A 164 -17.08 2.16 0.37
C GLN A 164 -17.02 0.71 0.83
N ALA A 165 -18.03 -0.10 0.48
CA ALA A 165 -18.03 -1.53 0.81
C ALA A 165 -16.85 -2.29 0.16
N LEU A 166 -16.50 -2.01 -1.10
CA LEU A 166 -15.35 -2.62 -1.77
C LEU A 166 -14.00 -2.16 -1.17
N GLN A 167 -13.91 -0.89 -0.74
CA GLN A 167 -12.72 -0.36 -0.05
C GLN A 167 -12.53 -1.00 1.32
N GLU A 168 -13.62 -1.12 2.08
CA GLU A 168 -13.66 -1.84 3.36
C GLU A 168 -13.24 -3.29 3.16
N LEU A 169 -13.83 -3.97 2.18
CA LEU A 169 -13.50 -5.35 1.85
C LEU A 169 -12.02 -5.54 1.52
N SER A 170 -11.47 -4.70 0.65
CA SER A 170 -10.03 -4.73 0.30
C SER A 170 -9.14 -4.55 1.54
N SER A 171 -9.54 -3.63 2.44
CA SER A 171 -8.79 -3.34 3.66
C SER A 171 -8.83 -4.52 4.63
N TRP A 172 -9.98 -5.17 4.80
CA TRP A 172 -10.13 -6.32 5.69
C TRP A 172 -9.51 -7.60 5.13
N LEU A 173 -9.57 -7.84 3.82
CA LEU A 173 -8.85 -8.95 3.16
C LEU A 173 -7.34 -8.85 3.41
N LEU A 174 -6.75 -7.69 3.14
CA LEU A 174 -5.33 -7.47 3.40
C LEU A 174 -5.01 -7.46 4.90
N CYS A 175 -5.95 -7.05 5.76
CA CYS A 175 -5.79 -7.14 7.21
C CYS A 175 -5.63 -8.59 7.68
N VAL A 176 -6.46 -9.51 7.19
CA VAL A 176 -6.35 -10.94 7.47
C VAL A 176 -4.97 -11.46 7.08
N LEU A 177 -4.54 -11.20 5.85
CA LEU A 177 -3.22 -11.60 5.36
C LEU A 177 -2.09 -11.04 6.23
N PHE A 178 -2.11 -9.74 6.51
CA PHE A 178 -1.00 -9.07 7.18
C PHE A 178 -0.87 -9.49 8.64
N ARG A 179 -1.99 -9.76 9.31
CA ARG A 179 -1.97 -10.33 10.66
C ARG A 179 -1.51 -11.78 10.66
N ALA A 180 -1.88 -12.55 9.64
CA ALA A 180 -1.44 -13.94 9.50
C ALA A 180 0.03 -14.10 9.05
N LEU A 181 0.66 -13.07 8.49
CA LEU A 181 2.10 -13.06 8.17
C LEU A 181 2.93 -12.30 9.22
N GLY A 182 2.31 -11.33 9.89
CA GLY A 182 2.96 -10.28 10.66
C GLY A 182 3.42 -9.12 9.76
N TYR A 183 3.13 -7.87 10.17
CA TYR A 183 3.37 -6.65 9.35
C TYR A 183 4.81 -6.49 8.85
N THR A 184 5.79 -6.97 9.61
CA THR A 184 7.22 -6.90 9.27
C THR A 184 7.66 -7.96 8.26
N SER A 185 6.90 -9.05 8.15
CA SER A 185 7.15 -10.15 7.22
C SER A 185 6.48 -9.94 5.86
N VAL A 186 5.51 -9.02 5.78
CA VAL A 186 4.82 -8.69 4.53
C VAL A 186 5.81 -8.09 3.54
N SER A 187 5.95 -8.76 2.40
CA SER A 187 6.88 -8.39 1.33
C SER A 187 6.19 -8.47 -0.02
N GLY A 188 6.78 -7.83 -1.04
CA GLY A 188 6.29 -7.91 -2.43
C GLY A 188 6.06 -9.36 -2.89
N PRO A 189 7.03 -10.29 -2.70
CA PRO A 189 6.83 -11.72 -3.01
C PRO A 189 5.65 -12.37 -2.29
N ALA A 190 5.49 -12.13 -0.99
CA ALA A 190 4.38 -12.70 -0.24
C ALA A 190 3.01 -12.20 -0.74
N LEU A 191 2.93 -10.91 -1.13
CA LEU A 191 1.72 -10.36 -1.73
C LEU A 191 1.44 -10.92 -3.12
N MET A 192 2.48 -11.11 -3.94
CA MET A 192 2.34 -11.69 -5.27
C MET A 192 1.89 -13.15 -5.19
N GLU A 193 2.44 -13.94 -4.26
CA GLU A 193 2.04 -15.33 -4.03
C GLU A 193 0.57 -15.41 -3.60
N PHE A 194 0.15 -14.56 -2.67
CA PHE A 194 -1.24 -14.49 -2.20
C PHE A 194 -2.26 -14.16 -3.31
N THR A 195 -1.85 -13.36 -4.30
CA THR A 195 -2.71 -12.98 -5.44
C THR A 195 -2.44 -13.81 -6.68
N ASN A 196 -1.95 -15.06 -6.55
CA ASN A 196 -1.68 -15.97 -7.67
C ASN A 196 -0.82 -15.34 -8.79
N HIS A 197 0.09 -14.44 -8.41
CA HIS A 197 0.94 -13.62 -9.27
C HIS A 197 0.20 -12.66 -10.22
N ASP A 198 -1.08 -12.36 -9.97
CA ASP A 198 -1.84 -11.35 -10.70
C ASP A 198 -1.58 -9.94 -10.12
N THR A 199 -0.77 -9.18 -10.85
CA THR A 199 -0.41 -7.81 -10.47
C THR A 199 -1.60 -6.84 -10.51
N LEU A 200 -2.60 -7.08 -11.38
CA LEU A 200 -3.79 -6.24 -11.48
C LEU A 200 -4.70 -6.45 -10.27
N CYS A 201 -4.90 -7.70 -9.88
CA CYS A 201 -5.57 -8.11 -8.63
C CYS A 201 -4.93 -7.42 -7.42
N LEU A 202 -3.60 -7.58 -7.27
CA LEU A 202 -2.85 -6.99 -6.16
C LEU A 202 -2.97 -5.46 -6.11
N CYS A 203 -2.76 -4.79 -7.25
CA CYS A 203 -2.85 -3.33 -7.29
C CYS A 203 -4.27 -2.82 -6.97
N SER A 204 -5.31 -3.57 -7.33
CA SER A 204 -6.71 -3.22 -7.02
C SER A 204 -7.01 -3.29 -5.53
N LEU A 205 -6.55 -4.36 -4.86
CA LEU A 205 -6.69 -4.51 -3.40
C LEU A 205 -5.89 -3.42 -2.66
N LEU A 206 -4.65 -3.17 -3.08
CA LEU A 206 -3.80 -2.12 -2.50
C LEU A 206 -4.43 -0.73 -2.66
N ARG A 207 -5.02 -0.44 -3.82
CA ARG A 207 -5.76 0.81 -4.06
C ARG A 207 -6.94 0.95 -3.08
N GLY A 208 -7.69 -0.12 -2.85
CA GLY A 208 -8.78 -0.16 -1.86
C GLY A 208 -8.27 0.19 -0.45
N LEU A 209 -7.19 -0.44 -0.01
CA LEU A 209 -6.56 -0.19 1.29
C LEU A 209 -6.02 1.25 1.44
N PHE A 210 -5.33 1.77 0.42
CA PHE A 210 -4.77 3.13 0.47
C PHE A 210 -5.84 4.23 0.36
N ALA A 211 -7.00 3.91 -0.20
CA ALA A 211 -8.12 4.85 -0.23
C ALA A 211 -8.83 4.98 1.13
N GLY A 212 -8.62 4.03 2.05
CA GLY A 212 -9.17 4.05 3.40
C GLY A 212 -8.65 5.22 4.24
N ARG A 213 -9.54 5.89 4.98
CA ARG A 213 -9.20 7.03 5.84
C ARG A 213 -9.16 6.63 7.31
N LEU A 214 -8.15 7.10 8.02
CA LEU A 214 -8.02 6.84 9.45
C LEU A 214 -9.16 7.52 10.22
N GLY A 215 -9.75 6.78 11.15
CA GLY A 215 -10.87 7.27 11.96
C GLY A 215 -12.24 6.87 11.42
N ASP A 216 -12.31 6.28 10.22
CA ASP A 216 -13.53 5.64 9.74
C ASP A 216 -13.78 4.36 10.56
N GLY A 217 -14.87 4.32 11.33
CA GLY A 217 -15.14 3.25 12.29
C GLY A 217 -15.43 1.87 11.69
N SER A 218 -15.50 1.76 10.36
CA SER A 218 -15.68 0.50 9.64
C SER A 218 -14.37 -0.14 9.16
N LEU A 219 -13.24 0.56 9.28
CA LEU A 219 -11.93 0.07 8.88
C LEU A 219 -11.17 -0.57 10.05
N PRO A 220 -10.15 -1.40 9.77
CA PRO A 220 -9.30 -1.97 10.81
C PRO A 220 -8.70 -0.86 11.71
N HIS A 221 -8.66 -1.11 13.02
CA HIS A 221 -8.17 -0.12 14.00
C HIS A 221 -6.67 0.21 13.84
N ASP A 222 -5.93 -0.72 13.25
CA ASP A 222 -4.52 -0.75 12.89
C ASP A 222 -4.28 -0.36 11.42
N LEU A 223 -5.24 0.28 10.74
CA LEU A 223 -5.14 0.69 9.33
C LEU A 223 -3.84 1.43 9.00
N GLY A 224 -3.32 2.22 9.94
CA GLY A 224 -2.06 2.93 9.74
C GLY A 224 -0.85 2.02 9.54
N GLU A 225 -0.78 0.95 10.32
CA GLU A 225 0.29 -0.06 10.24
C GLU A 225 0.12 -0.92 8.99
N LEU A 226 -1.11 -1.29 8.65
CA LEU A 226 -1.45 -1.96 7.39
C LEU A 226 -0.99 -1.15 6.18
N GLN A 227 -1.30 0.15 6.13
CA GLN A 227 -0.88 1.01 5.03
C GLN A 227 0.65 1.17 4.96
N ALA A 228 1.34 1.24 6.09
CA ALA A 228 2.81 1.33 6.12
C ALA A 228 3.46 0.05 5.59
N ALA A 229 3.02 -1.12 6.07
CA ALA A 229 3.48 -2.42 5.60
C ALA A 229 3.18 -2.63 4.10
N ALA A 230 1.98 -2.27 3.66
CA ALA A 230 1.55 -2.39 2.27
C ALA A 230 2.36 -1.48 1.34
N LEU A 231 2.65 -0.24 1.74
CA LEU A 231 3.53 0.65 0.97
C LEU A 231 4.94 0.10 0.86
N SER A 232 5.49 -0.43 1.96
CA SER A 232 6.81 -1.06 1.95
C SER A 232 6.85 -2.28 1.02
N ALA A 233 5.82 -3.12 1.06
CA ALA A 233 5.70 -4.29 0.20
C ALA A 233 5.48 -3.92 -1.29
N LEU A 234 4.66 -2.90 -1.58
CA LEU A 234 4.48 -2.33 -2.91
C LEU A 234 5.81 -1.88 -3.51
N CYS A 235 6.65 -1.18 -2.72
CA CYS A 235 7.99 -0.78 -3.19
C CYS A 235 8.88 -1.98 -3.53
N GLY A 236 8.65 -3.12 -2.87
CA GLY A 236 9.31 -4.39 -3.15
C GLY A 236 8.83 -5.09 -4.42
N LEU A 237 7.74 -4.63 -5.06
CA LEU A 237 7.29 -5.22 -6.33
C LEU A 237 8.23 -4.91 -7.49
N ALA A 238 9.08 -3.88 -7.42
CA ALA A 238 10.09 -3.65 -8.46
C ALA A 238 11.35 -4.54 -8.30
N ALA A 239 11.34 -5.50 -7.37
CA ALA A 239 12.46 -6.40 -7.13
C ALA A 239 12.63 -7.36 -8.32
N PRO A 240 13.84 -7.47 -8.92
CA PRO A 240 14.06 -8.31 -10.10
C PRO A 240 13.70 -9.78 -9.88
N GLU A 241 13.82 -10.28 -8.65
CA GLU A 241 13.51 -11.66 -8.28
C GLU A 241 12.07 -12.06 -8.62
N LEU A 242 11.13 -11.11 -8.58
CA LEU A 242 9.73 -11.34 -8.92
C LEU A 242 9.51 -11.60 -10.42
N ALA A 243 10.34 -11.01 -11.28
CA ALA A 243 10.29 -11.26 -12.72
C ALA A 243 10.73 -12.68 -13.09
N PHE A 244 11.43 -13.37 -12.18
CA PHE A 244 12.03 -14.69 -12.41
C PHE A 244 11.40 -15.81 -11.59
N TYR A 245 10.36 -15.52 -10.80
CA TYR A 245 9.77 -16.47 -9.86
C TYR A 245 9.30 -17.78 -10.53
N CYS A 246 8.77 -17.71 -11.76
CA CYS A 246 8.29 -18.88 -12.51
C CYS A 246 9.34 -19.49 -13.48
N SER A 247 10.57 -18.99 -13.49
CA SER A 247 11.62 -19.59 -14.31
C SER A 247 12.23 -20.78 -13.55
N ASP A 248 12.00 -22.00 -14.04
CA ASP A 248 12.39 -23.27 -13.41
C ASP A 248 13.93 -23.50 -13.34
N GLY A 249 14.69 -22.52 -12.84
CA GLY A 249 16.13 -22.63 -12.58
C GLY A 249 17.00 -22.78 -13.83
N GLY A 250 16.47 -22.55 -15.02
CA GLY A 250 17.26 -22.54 -16.24
C GLY A 250 18.20 -21.33 -16.27
N GLU A 251 19.50 -21.56 -16.54
CA GLU A 251 20.45 -20.50 -16.91
C GLU A 251 20.04 -19.91 -18.27
N GLY A 252 19.03 -19.05 -18.27
CA GLY A 252 18.63 -18.26 -19.44
C GLY A 252 19.72 -17.25 -19.80
N ASP A 253 19.79 -16.90 -21.09
CA ASP A 253 20.70 -15.83 -21.55
C ASP A 253 20.34 -14.49 -20.87
N ILE A 254 21.32 -13.63 -20.64
CA ILE A 254 21.12 -12.30 -20.02
C ILE A 254 20.10 -11.47 -20.81
N HIS A 255 20.04 -11.68 -22.13
CA HIS A 255 19.05 -11.03 -22.99
C HIS A 255 17.62 -11.51 -22.70
N GLU A 256 17.42 -12.80 -22.41
CA GLU A 256 16.11 -13.35 -22.04
C GLU A 256 15.70 -12.86 -20.64
N GLN A 257 16.62 -12.84 -19.69
CA GLN A 257 16.37 -12.31 -18.34
C GLN A 257 15.98 -10.83 -18.38
N ASN A 258 16.71 -10.01 -19.12
CA ASN A 258 16.36 -8.59 -19.30
C ASN A 258 15.01 -8.41 -19.98
N ARG A 259 14.67 -9.26 -20.96
CA ARG A 259 13.36 -9.23 -21.62
C ARG A 259 12.23 -9.57 -20.64
N ALA A 260 12.39 -10.61 -19.82
CA ALA A 260 11.42 -11.00 -18.81
C ALA A 260 11.24 -9.91 -17.75
N LEU A 261 12.34 -9.31 -17.26
CA LEU A 261 12.30 -8.20 -16.32
C LEU A 261 11.58 -6.98 -16.92
N ASN A 262 11.90 -6.60 -18.16
CA ASN A 262 11.25 -5.47 -18.81
C ASN A 262 9.74 -5.70 -18.99
N PHE A 263 9.36 -6.92 -19.40
CA PHE A 263 7.95 -7.29 -19.54
C PHE A 263 7.22 -7.24 -18.20
N TYR A 264 7.82 -7.78 -17.14
CA TYR A 264 7.25 -7.71 -15.78
C TYR A 264 7.04 -6.26 -15.33
N MET A 265 8.04 -5.40 -15.52
CA MET A 265 7.97 -3.98 -15.15
C MET A 265 6.90 -3.23 -15.97
N GLU A 266 6.70 -3.60 -17.23
CA GLU A 266 5.62 -3.08 -18.06
C GLU A 266 4.24 -3.51 -17.56
N VAL A 267 4.07 -4.78 -17.18
CA VAL A 267 2.82 -5.31 -16.59
C VAL A 267 2.52 -4.59 -15.27
N LEU A 268 3.53 -4.44 -14.40
CA LEU A 268 3.39 -3.71 -13.14
C LEU A 268 2.99 -2.25 -13.37
N ALA A 269 3.65 -1.56 -14.31
CA ALA A 269 3.28 -0.21 -14.69
C ALA A 269 1.83 -0.12 -15.23
N SER A 270 1.41 -1.08 -16.05
CA SER A 270 0.03 -1.15 -16.56
C SER A 270 -0.98 -1.31 -15.45
N ALA A 271 -0.76 -2.29 -14.56
CA ALA A 271 -1.62 -2.53 -13.41
C ALA A 271 -1.71 -1.27 -12.53
N MET A 272 -0.58 -0.60 -12.26
CA MET A 272 -0.59 0.61 -11.44
C MET A 272 -1.40 1.75 -12.06
N VAL A 273 -1.29 1.94 -13.38
CA VAL A 273 -2.02 2.97 -14.13
C VAL A 273 -3.52 2.67 -14.18
N GLU A 274 -3.87 1.42 -14.47
CA GLU A 274 -5.25 0.99 -14.67
C GLU A 274 -6.02 0.96 -13.36
N THR A 275 -5.35 0.62 -12.27
CA THR A 275 -5.93 0.59 -10.93
C THR A 275 -5.77 1.91 -10.18
N GLY A 276 -5.14 2.95 -10.73
CA GLY A 276 -4.92 4.23 -10.02
C GLY A 276 -4.22 4.09 -8.64
N VAL A 277 -3.51 2.98 -8.41
CA VAL A 277 -2.85 2.71 -7.12
C VAL A 277 -1.73 3.71 -6.85
N LEU A 278 -1.16 4.33 -7.91
CA LEU A 278 -0.13 5.37 -7.79
C LEU A 278 -0.65 6.56 -6.98
N GLU A 279 -1.81 7.09 -7.33
CA GLU A 279 -2.40 8.25 -6.66
C GLU A 279 -2.79 7.93 -5.21
N ALA A 280 -3.34 6.74 -4.98
CA ALA A 280 -3.72 6.27 -3.65
C ALA A 280 -2.48 6.04 -2.75
N SER A 281 -1.45 5.36 -3.26
CA SER A 281 -0.20 5.10 -2.53
C SER A 281 0.58 6.38 -2.24
N LEU A 282 0.61 7.34 -3.17
CA LEU A 282 1.23 8.64 -2.92
C LEU A 282 0.51 9.43 -1.82
N ALA A 283 -0.82 9.42 -1.80
CA ALA A 283 -1.61 10.03 -0.74
C ALA A 283 -1.35 9.34 0.62
N ALA A 284 -1.30 8.00 0.63
CA ALA A 284 -0.99 7.23 1.83
C ALA A 284 0.43 7.51 2.36
N ALA A 285 1.42 7.62 1.47
CA ALA A 285 2.81 7.95 1.83
C ALA A 285 2.92 9.34 2.49
N LEU A 286 2.28 10.35 1.90
CA LEU A 286 2.21 11.70 2.48
C LEU A 286 1.54 11.69 3.86
N ALA A 287 0.41 10.99 3.99
CA ALA A 287 -0.30 10.86 5.26
C ALA A 287 0.54 10.13 6.32
N LEU A 288 1.35 9.13 5.92
CA LEU A 288 2.26 8.43 6.81
C LEU A 288 3.39 9.33 7.30
N CYS A 289 4.01 10.09 6.40
CA CYS A 289 5.02 11.10 6.74
C CYS A 289 4.50 12.16 7.74
N GLY A 290 3.24 12.56 7.62
CA GLY A 290 2.61 13.49 8.56
C GLY A 290 2.39 12.91 9.96
N ARG A 291 2.19 11.59 10.07
CA ARG A 291 1.93 10.89 11.35
C ARG A 291 3.21 10.46 12.06
N SER A 292 4.13 9.83 11.31
CA SER A 292 5.40 9.31 11.80
C SER A 292 6.50 9.80 10.87
N PRO A 293 7.12 10.97 11.14
CA PRO A 293 8.03 11.58 10.18
C PRO A 293 9.30 10.77 9.89
N GLN A 294 9.80 10.02 10.88
CA GLN A 294 10.97 9.16 10.70
C GLN A 294 10.65 7.91 9.86
N GLU A 295 9.64 7.15 10.25
CA GLU A 295 9.23 5.93 9.55
C GLU A 295 8.62 6.23 8.19
N GLY A 296 7.71 7.21 8.14
CA GLY A 296 7.12 7.71 6.91
C GLY A 296 8.18 8.30 5.98
N GLY A 297 9.19 9.00 6.49
CA GLY A 297 10.31 9.49 5.69
C GLY A 297 11.11 8.35 5.02
N ALA A 298 11.37 7.26 5.75
CA ALA A 298 12.04 6.08 5.20
C ALA A 298 11.19 5.37 4.12
N ILE A 299 9.90 5.16 4.38
CA ILE A 299 8.97 4.56 3.40
C ILE A 299 8.77 5.47 2.19
N GLY A 300 8.68 6.78 2.40
CA GLY A 300 8.58 7.78 1.34
C GLY A 300 9.81 7.78 0.42
N ALA A 301 11.02 7.63 0.97
CA ALA A 301 12.22 7.47 0.17
C ALA A 301 12.20 6.19 -0.68
N LYS A 302 11.81 5.06 -0.08
CA LYS A 302 11.63 3.79 -0.80
C LYS A 302 10.60 3.92 -1.93
N PHE A 303 9.51 4.65 -1.69
CA PHE A 303 8.48 4.89 -2.69
C PHE A 303 8.99 5.75 -3.85
N LEU A 304 9.76 6.82 -3.57
CA LEU A 304 10.40 7.62 -4.61
C LEU A 304 11.42 6.81 -5.43
N GLN A 305 12.19 5.95 -4.76
CA GLN A 305 13.12 5.02 -5.43
C GLN A 305 12.38 4.01 -6.30
N PHE A 306 11.27 3.45 -5.83
CA PHE A 306 10.40 2.55 -6.59
C PHE A 306 9.89 3.21 -7.87
N LEU A 307 9.35 4.45 -7.78
CA LEU A 307 8.89 5.19 -8.95
C LEU A 307 10.04 5.51 -9.92
N ALA A 308 11.20 5.90 -9.40
CA ALA A 308 12.38 6.14 -10.23
C ALA A 308 12.80 4.87 -10.98
N THR A 309 12.80 3.72 -10.33
CA THR A 309 13.12 2.41 -10.93
C THR A 309 12.14 2.09 -12.07
N LEU A 310 10.83 2.26 -11.86
CA LEU A 310 9.83 2.05 -12.91
C LEU A 310 10.05 2.97 -14.11
N LEU A 311 10.32 4.26 -13.87
CA LEU A 311 10.51 5.25 -14.95
C LEU A 311 11.84 5.12 -15.70
N VAL A 312 12.90 4.63 -15.05
CA VAL A 312 14.15 4.33 -15.74
C VAL A 312 13.91 3.24 -16.78
N GLN A 313 13.07 2.23 -16.48
CA GLN A 313 12.72 1.21 -17.46
C GLN A 313 12.01 1.81 -18.68
N VAL A 314 11.08 2.76 -18.47
CA VAL A 314 10.45 3.53 -19.56
C VAL A 314 11.49 4.19 -20.45
N ALA A 315 12.51 4.82 -19.85
CA ALA A 315 13.53 5.57 -20.58
C ALA A 315 14.50 4.68 -21.39
N THR A 316 14.60 3.39 -21.05
CA THR A 316 15.43 2.43 -21.78
C THR A 316 14.74 1.78 -22.97
N GLN A 317 13.42 1.90 -23.08
CA GLN A 317 12.68 1.41 -24.24
C GLN A 317 12.84 2.40 -25.40
N ASP A 318 13.16 1.85 -26.57
CA ASP A 318 13.16 2.65 -27.80
C ASP A 318 11.75 3.23 -28.02
N PRO A 319 11.62 4.50 -28.42
CA PRO A 319 10.31 5.09 -28.69
C PRO A 319 9.58 4.24 -29.74
N PRO A 320 8.27 4.00 -29.57
CA PRO A 320 7.51 3.17 -30.50
C PRO A 320 7.65 3.75 -31.91
N ALA A 321 7.91 2.87 -32.88
CA ALA A 321 8.09 3.27 -34.28
C ALA A 321 6.82 3.90 -34.88
N VAL A 322 5.66 3.68 -34.26
CA VAL A 322 4.36 4.18 -34.67
C VAL A 322 3.85 5.19 -33.63
N PRO A 323 3.73 6.49 -33.98
CA PRO A 323 3.27 7.54 -33.05
C PRO A 323 1.85 7.36 -32.49
N ASP A 324 0.99 6.59 -33.18
CA ASP A 324 -0.39 6.32 -32.76
C ASP A 324 -0.52 5.18 -31.73
N GLU A 325 0.56 4.48 -31.39
CA GLU A 325 0.61 3.56 -30.22
C GLU A 325 0.82 4.33 -28.91
N ALA A 326 0.18 5.50 -28.78
CA ALA A 326 0.20 6.40 -27.62
C ALA A 326 -0.45 5.81 -26.33
N SER A 327 -0.50 4.49 -26.20
CA SER A 327 -1.10 3.77 -25.08
C SER A 327 -0.15 2.80 -24.39
N ALA A 328 1.15 2.80 -24.72
CA ALA A 328 2.14 2.00 -24.01
C ALA A 328 2.01 2.26 -22.49
N PRO A 329 1.76 1.24 -21.66
CA PRO A 329 1.49 1.39 -20.22
C PRO A 329 2.51 2.27 -19.50
N LEU A 330 3.77 2.16 -19.90
CA LEU A 330 4.91 2.90 -19.40
C LEU A 330 4.86 4.40 -19.72
N GLN A 331 4.36 4.79 -20.90
CA GLN A 331 4.09 6.20 -21.23
C GLN A 331 2.91 6.73 -20.41
N ARG A 332 1.82 5.95 -20.28
CA ARG A 332 0.68 6.32 -19.43
C ARG A 332 1.12 6.54 -17.97
N LEU A 333 1.98 5.67 -17.44
CA LEU A 333 2.56 5.81 -16.10
C LEU A 333 3.36 7.11 -15.98
N ARG A 334 4.21 7.41 -16.97
CA ARG A 334 5.01 8.63 -17.00
C ARG A 334 4.14 9.89 -17.00
N THR A 335 3.08 9.93 -17.80
CA THR A 335 2.11 11.02 -17.78
C THR A 335 1.41 11.14 -16.42
N ARG A 336 1.07 10.02 -15.76
CA ARG A 336 0.47 10.01 -14.42
C ARG A 336 1.43 10.55 -13.36
N VAL A 337 2.70 10.15 -13.39
CA VAL A 337 3.75 10.69 -12.53
C VAL A 337 3.92 12.20 -12.75
N TYR A 338 3.93 12.64 -14.01
CA TYR A 338 4.00 14.07 -14.35
C TYR A 338 2.83 14.86 -13.77
N ARG A 339 1.59 14.33 -13.88
CA ARG A 339 0.40 14.94 -13.26
C ARG A 339 0.45 14.96 -11.72
N ALA A 340 1.21 14.05 -11.12
CA ALA A 340 1.41 13.96 -9.68
C ALA A 340 2.64 14.72 -9.17
N ALA A 341 3.33 15.50 -10.02
CA ALA A 341 4.61 16.13 -9.69
C ALA A 341 4.54 17.02 -8.44
N ASP A 342 3.47 17.78 -8.22
CA ASP A 342 3.35 18.65 -7.04
C ASP A 342 3.32 17.85 -5.73
N LYS A 343 2.54 16.76 -5.72
CA LYS A 343 2.44 15.85 -4.57
C LYS A 343 3.76 15.11 -4.34
N LEU A 344 4.47 14.72 -5.41
CA LEU A 344 5.80 14.14 -5.33
C LEU A 344 6.83 15.14 -4.80
N GLY A 345 6.70 16.43 -5.16
CA GLY A 345 7.51 17.52 -4.62
C GLY A 345 7.30 17.67 -3.12
N SER A 346 6.04 17.68 -2.66
CA SER A 346 5.72 17.69 -1.24
C SER A 346 6.28 16.47 -0.51
N LEU A 347 6.20 15.28 -1.10
CA LEU A 347 6.77 14.06 -0.52
C LEU A 347 8.29 14.19 -0.40
N LEU A 348 8.96 14.65 -1.45
CA LEU A 348 10.41 14.85 -1.47
C LEU A 348 10.86 15.85 -0.40
N GLU A 349 10.18 16.98 -0.25
CA GLU A 349 10.49 17.97 0.78
C GLU A 349 10.46 17.34 2.17
N VAL A 350 9.42 16.54 2.47
CA VAL A 350 9.30 15.85 3.75
C VAL A 350 10.40 14.80 3.91
N VAL A 351 10.62 13.95 2.91
CA VAL A 351 11.67 12.91 2.96
C VAL A 351 13.06 13.51 3.14
N ALA A 352 13.37 14.60 2.45
CA ALA A 352 14.67 15.28 2.53
C ALA A 352 14.93 15.86 3.93
N LEU A 353 13.90 16.33 4.64
CA LEU A 353 14.02 16.81 6.02
C LEU A 353 14.39 15.69 7.01
N TYR A 354 13.99 14.45 6.74
CA TYR A 354 14.18 13.30 7.63
C TYR A 354 15.25 12.31 7.15
N ALA A 355 15.83 12.50 5.96
CA ALA A 355 16.96 11.73 5.46
C ALA A 355 18.23 12.07 6.25
N THR A 356 18.48 11.33 7.33
CA THR A 356 19.63 11.55 8.23
C THR A 356 20.90 10.83 7.77
N ASP A 357 20.77 9.75 7.01
CA ASP A 357 21.89 8.97 6.49
C ASP A 357 22.38 9.51 5.14
N MET A 358 23.70 9.65 5.00
CA MET A 358 24.35 10.06 3.75
C MET A 358 24.12 9.07 2.61
N ALA A 359 23.97 7.77 2.91
CA ALA A 359 23.65 6.78 1.87
C ALA A 359 22.23 7.03 1.32
N MET A 360 21.25 7.12 2.23
CA MET A 360 19.86 7.46 1.88
C MET A 360 19.75 8.77 1.10
N GLN A 361 20.48 9.81 1.49
CA GLN A 361 20.50 11.09 0.75
C GLN A 361 21.03 10.95 -0.69
N ARG A 362 22.05 10.10 -0.91
CA ARG A 362 22.59 9.85 -2.26
C ARG A 362 21.60 9.08 -3.13
N ASP A 363 20.97 8.05 -2.57
CA ASP A 363 19.99 7.23 -3.28
C ASP A 363 18.74 8.04 -3.61
N LEU A 364 18.32 8.90 -2.69
CA LEU A 364 17.25 9.87 -2.92
C LEU A 364 17.62 10.84 -4.04
N ALA A 365 18.82 11.43 -4.02
CA ALA A 365 19.28 12.35 -5.06
C ALA A 365 19.32 11.67 -6.44
N ALA A 366 19.78 10.42 -6.53
CA ALA A 366 19.75 9.64 -7.77
C ALA A 366 18.32 9.40 -8.24
N SER A 367 17.42 9.01 -7.34
CA SER A 367 16.00 8.77 -7.65
C SER A 367 15.30 10.03 -8.13
N CYS A 368 15.56 11.17 -7.49
CA CYS A 368 15.06 12.49 -7.92
C CYS A 368 15.59 12.89 -9.29
N ALA A 369 16.87 12.63 -9.59
CA ALA A 369 17.43 12.90 -10.90
C ALA A 369 16.75 12.06 -12.00
N CYS A 370 16.47 10.78 -11.72
CA CYS A 370 15.73 9.90 -12.63
C CYS A 370 14.28 10.39 -12.85
N LEU A 371 13.58 10.74 -11.78
CA LEU A 371 12.21 11.30 -11.84
C LEU A 371 12.18 12.61 -12.65
N ALA A 372 13.11 13.53 -12.37
CA ALA A 372 13.21 14.80 -13.09
C ALA A 372 13.51 14.59 -14.57
N ALA A 373 14.45 13.70 -14.91
CA ALA A 373 14.76 13.38 -16.30
C ALA A 373 13.55 12.81 -17.06
N ALA A 374 12.78 11.92 -16.41
CA ALA A 374 11.55 11.39 -17.00
C ALA A 374 10.49 12.49 -17.20
N MET A 375 10.36 13.44 -16.27
CA MET A 375 9.40 14.54 -16.42
C MET A 375 9.80 15.54 -17.52
N VAL A 376 11.09 15.89 -17.63
CA VAL A 376 11.59 16.85 -18.64
C VAL A 376 11.38 16.35 -20.07
N GLN A 377 11.51 15.04 -20.30
CA GLN A 377 11.22 14.47 -21.61
C GLN A 377 9.74 14.68 -22.02
N GLU A 378 8.82 14.87 -21.07
CA GLU A 378 7.37 14.99 -21.33
C GLU A 378 7.00 16.46 -21.59
N SER A 379 7.70 17.37 -20.91
CA SER A 379 7.54 18.82 -21.08
C SER A 379 8.11 19.35 -22.40
N GLY A 380 8.70 18.51 -23.26
CA GLY A 380 9.18 18.89 -24.59
C GLY A 380 8.07 19.17 -25.62
N GLN A 381 6.79 19.07 -25.25
CA GLN A 381 5.64 19.15 -26.14
C GLN A 381 4.52 20.20 -25.86
N PRO A 382 4.58 21.18 -24.94
CA PRO A 382 3.44 22.06 -24.74
C PRO A 382 3.48 23.28 -25.66
N GLU A 383 2.69 23.23 -26.74
CA GLU A 383 2.00 24.43 -27.22
C GLU A 383 0.97 24.84 -26.14
N GLY A 384 1.38 25.55 -25.07
CA GLY A 384 0.43 26.30 -24.22
C GLY A 384 0.40 26.08 -22.70
N CYS A 385 1.38 25.42 -22.06
CA CYS A 385 1.45 25.37 -20.59
C CYS A 385 2.24 26.57 -20.01
N SER A 386 1.60 27.31 -19.10
CA SER A 386 2.16 28.44 -18.32
C SER A 386 3.37 28.01 -17.46
N GLU A 387 4.50 28.72 -17.57
CA GLU A 387 5.83 28.38 -17.00
C GLU A 387 5.97 28.43 -15.45
N ASP A 388 4.89 28.69 -14.70
CA ASP A 388 5.01 29.23 -13.33
C ASP A 388 4.87 28.23 -12.17
N HIS A 389 4.66 26.91 -12.38
CA HIS A 389 4.24 26.04 -11.26
C HIS A 389 5.08 24.80 -10.93
N PHE A 390 6.17 24.45 -11.63
CA PHE A 390 6.87 23.17 -11.36
C PHE A 390 8.13 23.30 -10.48
N THR A 391 8.01 22.90 -9.21
CA THR A 391 9.13 22.86 -8.24
C THR A 391 10.17 21.77 -8.57
N LEU A 392 9.74 20.62 -9.12
CA LEU A 392 10.63 19.52 -9.51
C LEU A 392 11.24 19.68 -10.91
N GLY A 393 10.51 20.28 -11.86
CA GLY A 393 11.04 20.54 -13.21
C GLY A 393 12.24 21.49 -13.19
N ARG A 394 12.18 22.54 -12.37
CA ARG A 394 13.27 23.51 -12.20
C ARG A 394 14.52 22.91 -11.54
N LEU A 395 14.39 21.84 -10.74
CA LEU A 395 15.53 21.11 -10.17
C LEU A 395 16.31 20.31 -11.22
N GLY A 396 15.67 19.87 -12.30
CA GLY A 396 16.33 19.21 -13.43
C GLY A 396 17.09 20.19 -14.35
N GLU A 397 16.63 21.44 -14.42
CA GLU A 397 17.24 22.50 -15.24
C GLU A 397 18.34 23.27 -14.51
N ALA A 398 18.28 23.36 -13.18
CA ALA A 398 19.38 23.88 -12.38
C ALA A 398 20.57 22.90 -12.50
N GLU A 399 21.70 23.38 -13.03
CA GLU A 399 22.95 22.62 -13.14
C GLU A 399 23.41 22.11 -11.75
N LEU A 400 22.88 20.96 -11.32
CA LEU A 400 23.41 20.22 -10.20
C LEU A 400 24.78 19.67 -10.63
N PRO A 401 25.86 19.94 -9.88
CA PRO A 401 27.16 19.38 -10.17
C PRO A 401 27.15 17.88 -9.84
N LEU A 402 26.64 17.05 -10.74
CA LEU A 402 26.68 15.60 -10.64
C LEU A 402 28.07 15.09 -11.11
N PRO A 403 28.90 14.47 -10.24
CA PRO A 403 30.26 14.09 -10.61
C PRO A 403 30.37 12.85 -11.51
N CYS A 404 29.29 12.10 -11.72
CA CYS A 404 29.38 10.71 -12.21
C CYS A 404 29.01 10.52 -13.70
N CYS A 405 28.16 11.37 -14.29
CA CYS A 405 27.65 11.13 -15.65
C CYS A 405 28.56 11.65 -16.79
N GLN A 406 29.57 12.48 -16.50
CA GLN A 406 30.47 13.01 -17.54
C GLN A 406 31.59 12.04 -17.98
N ARG A 407 31.84 10.94 -17.25
CA ARG A 407 32.96 10.03 -17.57
C ARG A 407 32.69 8.97 -18.65
N LEU A 408 31.44 8.73 -19.05
CA LEU A 408 31.11 7.68 -20.02
C LEU A 408 30.97 8.16 -21.48
N ARG A 409 31.08 9.47 -21.76
CA ARG A 409 30.94 10.02 -23.13
C ARG A 409 32.23 10.48 -23.82
N ARG A 410 33.42 10.25 -23.26
CA ARG A 410 34.68 10.59 -23.93
C ARG A 410 35.66 9.42 -23.97
N GLY A 411 35.44 8.54 -24.94
CA GLY A 411 36.38 7.51 -25.35
C GLY A 411 36.52 7.46 -26.87
N LYS A 412 37.32 8.36 -27.45
CA LYS A 412 38.05 8.11 -28.72
C LYS A 412 39.47 8.65 -28.58
N PRO A 413 40.50 7.90 -29.03
CA PRO A 413 41.88 8.22 -28.75
C PRO A 413 42.44 9.22 -29.78
N GLY A 414 43.24 10.17 -29.30
CA GLY A 414 43.95 11.10 -30.16
C GLY A 414 44.94 11.96 -29.38
N SER A 415 46.19 11.49 -29.33
CA SER A 415 47.43 12.27 -29.41
C SER A 415 47.69 13.44 -28.45
N ASP A 416 48.68 13.23 -27.56
CA ASP A 416 49.78 14.14 -27.20
C ASP A 416 49.55 15.66 -27.11
N ARG A 417 49.64 16.21 -25.89
CA ARG A 417 50.78 17.01 -25.40
C ARG A 417 50.43 17.64 -24.05
N GLY A 418 51.36 17.54 -23.11
CA GLY A 418 51.21 18.10 -21.77
C GLY A 418 51.34 19.62 -21.72
N ILE A 419 50.86 20.18 -20.61
CA ILE A 419 51.42 21.34 -19.91
C ILE A 419 50.99 21.20 -18.45
N ARG A 420 51.99 21.34 -17.55
CA ARG A 420 51.83 21.49 -16.11
C ARG A 420 51.29 22.89 -15.83
N GLU A 421 50.20 23.02 -15.09
CA GLU A 421 49.95 24.22 -14.28
C GLU A 421 49.38 23.84 -12.91
N THR A 422 50.06 24.34 -11.89
CA THR A 422 49.77 24.25 -10.46
C THR A 422 48.78 25.34 -10.07
N CYS A 423 47.65 24.99 -9.45
CA CYS A 423 46.76 25.96 -8.79
C CYS A 423 46.72 25.72 -7.28
N HIS A 424 47.11 26.75 -6.53
CA HIS A 424 46.92 26.86 -5.08
C HIS A 424 45.45 27.17 -4.74
N PRO A 425 44.94 26.75 -3.55
CA PRO A 425 43.56 26.99 -3.16
C PRO A 425 43.40 28.36 -2.49
N GLY A 426 42.52 29.20 -3.05
CA GLY A 426 42.12 30.49 -2.50
C GLY A 426 40.86 30.40 -1.63
N GLY A 427 41.05 30.65 -0.33
CA GLY A 427 40.15 31.37 0.59
C GLY A 427 38.64 31.14 0.53
N ALA A 428 38.14 30.32 1.46
CA ALA A 428 36.73 30.29 1.85
C ALA A 428 36.31 31.60 2.55
N ARG A 429 35.27 32.27 2.04
CA ARG A 429 34.53 33.33 2.74
C ARG A 429 33.21 32.74 3.26
N GLN A 430 33.08 32.65 4.58
CA GLN A 430 31.81 32.37 5.27
C GLN A 430 30.95 33.63 5.34
N PRO A 431 29.63 33.56 5.07
CA PRO A 431 28.71 34.63 5.46
C PRO A 431 28.23 34.44 6.90
N ARG A 432 28.40 35.50 7.70
CA ARG A 432 27.87 35.65 9.06
C ARG A 432 26.34 35.75 9.01
N LEU A 433 25.64 34.79 9.61
CA LEU A 433 24.22 34.90 9.95
C LEU A 433 24.08 35.65 11.28
N GLN A 434 23.46 36.84 11.23
CA GLN A 434 23.05 37.61 12.39
C GLN A 434 21.80 36.97 13.02
N ARG A 435 21.92 36.62 14.31
CA ARG A 435 20.79 36.30 15.19
C ARG A 435 20.01 37.58 15.49
N ARG A 436 18.71 37.59 15.22
CA ARG A 436 17.72 38.43 15.93
C ARG A 436 16.63 37.53 16.49
N GLY A 437 16.55 37.50 17.81
CA GLY A 437 15.39 37.05 18.58
C GLY A 437 14.69 38.28 19.22
N PRO A 438 13.68 38.06 20.07
CA PRO A 438 12.29 38.30 19.71
C PRO A 438 11.70 39.55 20.40
N GLU A 439 10.67 40.15 19.81
CA GLU A 439 9.80 41.11 20.49
C GLU A 439 8.46 40.45 20.83
N LEU A 440 8.21 40.37 22.14
CA LEU A 440 6.94 40.10 22.78
C LEU A 440 5.94 41.22 22.48
N ARG A 441 4.69 40.85 22.18
CA ARG A 441 3.53 41.69 22.47
C ARG A 441 2.41 40.85 23.06
N ASP A 442 2.08 41.21 24.30
CA ASP A 442 0.86 40.88 25.01
C ASP A 442 -0.37 41.42 24.28
N SER A 443 -1.48 40.68 24.31
CA SER A 443 -2.86 41.22 24.43
C SER A 443 -3.87 40.09 24.69
N ASP A 444 -4.28 40.06 25.96
CA ASP A 444 -5.52 39.65 26.60
C ASP A 444 -6.69 38.96 25.87
N ALA A 445 -7.16 37.92 26.57
CA ALA A 445 -8.55 37.63 26.98
C ALA A 445 -9.62 37.34 25.92
N HIS A 446 -10.13 36.09 25.92
CA HIS A 446 -11.53 35.84 26.31
C HIS A 446 -11.74 34.41 26.82
N ARG A 447 -12.54 34.35 27.87
CA ARG A 447 -12.88 33.25 28.77
C ARG A 447 -14.12 32.52 28.23
N ALA A 448 -14.11 31.19 28.19
CA ALA A 448 -15.33 30.39 28.10
C ALA A 448 -15.15 29.07 28.86
N ASP A 449 -16.13 28.80 29.70
CA ASP A 449 -16.22 27.75 30.71
C ASP A 449 -16.18 26.32 30.13
N ARG A 450 -15.50 25.41 30.84
CA ARG A 450 -15.80 23.97 30.80
C ARG A 450 -15.63 23.34 32.19
N PRO A 451 -16.49 22.37 32.56
CA PRO A 451 -16.60 21.86 33.92
C PRO A 451 -15.61 20.73 34.24
N ASP A 452 -15.40 20.58 35.54
CA ASP A 452 -14.48 19.68 36.24
C ASP A 452 -14.73 18.18 35.98
N VAL A 453 -13.63 17.44 35.80
CA VAL A 453 -13.57 15.97 35.92
C VAL A 453 -12.45 15.63 36.91
N PRO A 454 -12.71 14.79 37.95
CA PRO A 454 -11.77 14.55 39.02
C PRO A 454 -10.65 13.60 38.58
N ARG A 455 -9.39 14.03 38.77
CA ARG A 455 -8.20 13.18 38.63
C ARG A 455 -7.88 12.50 39.97
N GLY A 456 -8.00 11.18 39.99
CA GLY A 456 -7.50 10.32 41.06
C GLY A 456 -5.97 10.19 41.00
N CYS A 457 -5.34 10.34 42.16
CA CYS A 457 -3.92 10.10 42.40
C CYS A 457 -3.55 8.62 42.23
N CYS A 458 -2.48 8.33 41.51
CA CYS A 458 -1.62 7.17 41.77
C CYS A 458 -0.17 7.54 41.44
N SER A 459 0.60 7.76 42.49
CA SER A 459 2.06 7.84 42.49
C SER A 459 2.64 6.42 42.43
N ARG A 460 3.53 6.14 41.48
CA ARG A 460 4.51 5.05 41.63
C ARG A 460 5.82 5.38 40.92
N THR A 461 6.80 5.64 41.76
CA THR A 461 8.23 5.73 41.51
C THR A 461 8.79 4.35 41.16
N THR A 462 9.55 4.20 40.08
CA THR A 462 10.59 3.17 39.95
C THR A 462 11.73 3.68 39.06
N ALA A 463 12.95 3.39 39.50
CA ALA A 463 14.25 3.84 38.98
C ALA A 463 14.71 3.02 37.75
N PRO A 464 15.72 3.49 36.99
CA PRO A 464 16.17 2.81 35.79
C PRO A 464 17.16 1.68 36.12
N ILE A 465 16.96 0.51 35.54
CA ILE A 465 17.98 -0.54 35.47
C ILE A 465 18.56 -0.50 34.06
N ALA A 466 19.81 -0.09 33.98
CA ALA A 466 20.64 -0.29 32.80
C ALA A 466 21.17 -1.72 32.81
N SER A 467 20.88 -2.49 31.77
CA SER A 467 21.61 -3.71 31.46
C SER A 467 21.78 -3.79 29.95
N GLY A 468 22.99 -3.43 29.50
CA GLY A 468 23.45 -3.82 28.17
C GLY A 468 23.71 -5.32 28.15
N SER A 469 23.24 -5.98 27.11
CA SER A 469 23.78 -7.28 26.72
C SER A 469 23.89 -7.32 25.21
N THR A 470 25.11 -7.60 24.78
CA THR A 470 25.58 -7.72 23.41
C THR A 470 25.10 -9.02 22.79
N SER A 471 24.79 -8.90 21.50
CA SER A 471 24.55 -9.93 20.50
C SER A 471 25.45 -11.16 20.57
N THR A 472 24.83 -12.33 20.36
CA THR A 472 25.31 -13.34 19.41
C THR A 472 24.08 -13.87 18.68
N GLY A 473 23.91 -13.44 17.43
CA GLY A 473 22.84 -13.89 16.54
C GLY A 473 23.04 -15.35 16.16
N VAL A 474 21.99 -16.14 16.36
CA VAL A 474 21.83 -17.46 15.76
C VAL A 474 20.85 -17.26 14.62
N ASP A 475 21.35 -17.32 13.39
CA ASP A 475 20.53 -17.36 12.18
C ASP A 475 19.80 -18.71 12.13
N SER A 476 18.54 -18.70 12.55
CA SER A 476 17.57 -19.75 12.20
C SER A 476 16.49 -19.10 11.35
N ILE A 477 16.82 -18.87 10.08
CA ILE A 477 15.85 -18.58 9.02
C ILE A 477 15.05 -19.86 8.80
N GLY A 478 13.84 -19.91 9.34
CA GLY A 478 12.81 -20.85 8.90
C GLY A 478 12.50 -20.54 7.44
N ARG A 479 13.10 -21.29 6.52
CA ARG A 479 12.70 -21.27 5.12
C ARG A 479 11.30 -21.85 5.03
N PHE A 480 10.31 -20.98 4.80
CA PHE A 480 9.05 -21.40 4.19
C PHE A 480 9.41 -22.02 2.84
N SER A 481 9.13 -23.31 2.70
CA SER A 481 9.28 -24.03 1.45
C SER A 481 8.09 -23.68 0.57
N ALA A 482 8.33 -23.05 -0.58
CA ALA A 482 7.36 -22.73 -1.64
C ALA A 482 6.66 -23.96 -2.27
N GLY A 483 6.77 -25.14 -1.64
CA GLY A 483 6.14 -26.38 -2.07
C GLY A 483 4.92 -26.79 -1.24
N THR A 484 4.47 -25.95 -0.29
CA THR A 484 3.33 -26.24 0.60
C THR A 484 2.08 -25.40 0.27
N LEU A 485 2.11 -24.62 -0.80
CA LEU A 485 0.98 -23.85 -1.34
C LEU A 485 0.59 -24.37 -2.74
N ARG A 486 0.40 -25.69 -2.85
CA ARG A 486 -0.06 -26.36 -4.06
C ARG A 486 -0.85 -27.62 -3.78
#